data_AF-A0A1V4QRC0-F1
#
_entry.id   AF-A0A1V4QRC0-F1
#
_cell.length_a   1.000
_cell.length_b   1.000
_cell.length_c   1.000
_cell.angle_alpha   90.00
_cell.angle_beta   90.00
_cell.angle_gamma   90.00
#
_symmetry.space_group_name_H-M   'P 1'
#
loop_
_entity.id
_entity.type
_entity.pdbx_description
1 polymer ?
#
loop_
_entity_poly.entity_id
_entity_poly.type
_entity_poly.pdbx_seq_one_letter_code
_entity_poly.pdbx_strand_id
1 'polypeptide(L)'
;MSMNGGDLLWEVCLLRDRLSKRSSSWDRTGGNADWARVEPGQTITLLDESGPGCVKHVYWTHIEPKEAPRLNVFRGFVLRAFWDGEQSPSIEAPLGDLFGVTNGMVRPIRSLAFTTNPGREGEDYSWGYLPMPSARGATMELENQGPIGSNIWFHVDYELYGDASAITPNAGRLHAQWRRERRTQPVARPGGPEEIKNLTGEDNYVILEASGDGQFVGYFLTVVNNRRNWYGEGDDMIFIDGEPFPPLIHGTGTEEIFGGGASPSEEYTGPHTGFHCIENRAGYRWWGTNGMYRFHLTDPIRFRRSIRVTIEHGHGNDLANDYASTAFWYQIEPHGQMHRLLVSDRTARPDVRASAPGGQAGELPGATAWAALRAARPGLASAEDLPGMALPSFSFSACSAVAVTCGRCAKAVSGASRSRSGWSRSGLMDCSSLNGPTAVLTSRLQYAPVPRAWPRSRASERMYVPRPQVTASSSSGYSYPRSSMRWMVTVLGRRSTFLPARASS
;
A
#
# COMPACT_ATOMS: atom_id res chain seq x y z
N MET A 1 -1.75 9.20 -40.00
CA MET A 1 -1.32 9.43 -38.61
C MET A 1 -2.43 8.93 -37.71
N SER A 2 -2.35 7.71 -37.16
CA SER A 2 -3.38 7.27 -36.22
C SER A 2 -3.15 7.99 -34.89
N MET A 3 -4.23 8.53 -34.32
CA MET A 3 -4.26 9.07 -32.97
C MET A 3 -4.25 7.91 -31.95
N ASN A 4 -3.25 7.03 -32.03
CA ASN A 4 -3.08 5.95 -31.05
C ASN A 4 -2.33 6.50 -29.84
N GLY A 5 -3.06 7.22 -29.01
CA GLY A 5 -2.57 7.77 -27.75
C GLY A 5 -3.74 8.20 -26.88
N GLY A 6 -4.75 7.32 -26.75
CA GLY A 6 -5.84 7.52 -25.83
C GLY A 6 -5.31 7.58 -24.40
N ASP A 7 -5.70 8.58 -23.63
CA ASP A 7 -5.53 8.56 -22.19
C ASP A 7 -6.56 7.60 -21.54
N LEU A 8 -6.43 7.37 -20.23
CA LEU A 8 -7.32 6.49 -19.47
C LEU A 8 -8.83 6.82 -19.67
N LEU A 9 -9.16 8.11 -19.83
CA LEU A 9 -10.54 8.56 -20.00
C LEU A 9 -11.03 8.40 -21.43
N TRP A 10 -10.14 8.47 -22.42
CA TRP A 10 -10.48 8.14 -23.81
C TRP A 10 -10.77 6.65 -23.98
N GLU A 11 -9.97 5.78 -23.35
CA GLU A 11 -10.14 4.33 -23.49
C GLU A 11 -11.51 3.83 -23.02
N VAL A 12 -12.16 4.50 -22.06
CA VAL A 12 -13.47 4.08 -21.53
C VAL A 12 -14.64 4.31 -22.50
N CYS A 13 -14.51 5.23 -23.47
CA CYS A 13 -15.59 5.51 -24.42
C CYS A 13 -15.51 4.65 -25.69
N LEU A 14 -14.43 3.87 -25.84
CA LEU A 14 -14.24 2.96 -26.96
C LEU A 14 -15.04 1.66 -26.73
N LEU A 15 -16.00 1.40 -27.62
CA LEU A 15 -16.72 0.13 -27.64
C LEU A 15 -15.81 -0.95 -28.25
N ARG A 16 -15.47 -1.96 -27.46
CA ARG A 16 -14.59 -3.07 -27.86
C ARG A 16 -15.38 -4.37 -27.89
N ASP A 17 -15.06 -5.23 -28.87
CA ASP A 17 -15.62 -6.58 -28.94
C ASP A 17 -14.91 -7.50 -27.93
N ARG A 18 -15.49 -7.58 -26.74
CA ARG A 18 -14.94 -8.23 -25.54
C ARG A 18 -16.09 -8.79 -24.72
N LEU A 19 -15.89 -9.98 -24.14
CA LEU A 19 -16.85 -10.57 -23.20
C LEU A 19 -16.36 -10.40 -21.76
N SER A 20 -17.09 -9.67 -20.93
CA SER A 20 -16.78 -9.53 -19.50
C SER A 20 -17.23 -10.75 -18.71
N LYS A 21 -16.35 -11.26 -17.84
CA LYS A 21 -16.62 -12.37 -16.92
C LYS A 21 -16.07 -12.07 -15.53
N ARG A 22 -16.65 -12.73 -14.52
CA ARG A 22 -16.16 -12.73 -13.15
C ARG A 22 -16.08 -14.16 -12.62
N SER A 23 -14.97 -14.50 -12.00
CA SER A 23 -14.87 -15.61 -11.05
C SER A 23 -14.95 -15.05 -9.64
N SER A 24 -15.78 -15.61 -8.78
CA SER A 24 -15.95 -15.12 -7.42
C SER A 24 -16.33 -16.22 -6.45
N SER A 25 -16.16 -15.92 -5.17
CA SER A 25 -16.56 -16.77 -4.04
C SER A 25 -18.07 -16.83 -3.78
N TRP A 26 -18.93 -16.30 -4.66
CA TRP A 26 -20.38 -16.24 -4.44
C TRP A 26 -21.00 -17.62 -4.17
N ASP A 27 -22.03 -17.63 -3.35
CA ASP A 27 -22.75 -18.84 -2.95
C ASP A 27 -23.54 -19.42 -4.14
N ARG A 28 -23.07 -20.54 -4.68
CA ARG A 28 -23.67 -21.20 -5.87
C ARG A 28 -25.10 -21.68 -5.66
N THR A 29 -25.60 -21.70 -4.42
CA THR A 29 -27.00 -22.00 -4.13
C THR A 29 -27.91 -20.78 -4.30
N GLY A 30 -27.34 -19.58 -4.45
CA GLY A 30 -28.04 -18.30 -4.41
C GLY A 30 -28.26 -17.75 -3.00
N GLY A 31 -27.59 -18.33 -2.00
CA GLY A 31 -27.57 -17.84 -0.61
C GLY A 31 -26.62 -16.64 -0.41
N ASN A 32 -26.15 -16.47 0.82
CA ASN A 32 -25.30 -15.34 1.24
C ASN A 32 -24.01 -15.84 1.92
N ALA A 33 -23.67 -17.13 1.79
CA ALA A 33 -22.40 -17.67 2.25
C ALA A 33 -21.33 -17.43 1.17
N ASP A 34 -21.13 -16.17 0.78
CA ASP A 34 -20.37 -15.77 -0.41
C ASP A 34 -18.84 -15.88 -0.26
N TRP A 35 -18.36 -16.76 0.62
CA TRP A 35 -16.94 -16.98 0.92
C TRP A 35 -16.47 -18.38 0.53
N ALA A 36 -15.18 -18.48 0.25
CA ALA A 36 -14.48 -19.76 0.10
C ALA A 36 -13.68 -20.07 1.37
N ARG A 37 -13.92 -21.24 1.99
CA ARG A 37 -13.07 -21.75 3.07
C ARG A 37 -11.83 -22.40 2.46
N VAL A 38 -10.66 -22.06 2.99
CA VAL A 38 -9.39 -22.70 2.61
C VAL A 38 -8.74 -23.27 3.87
N GLU A 39 -8.79 -24.58 4.01
CA GLU A 39 -8.20 -25.31 5.13
C GLU A 39 -6.66 -25.43 5.00
N PRO A 40 -5.93 -25.74 6.08
CA PRO A 40 -4.48 -25.95 6.03
C PRO A 40 -4.09 -27.00 4.98
N GLY A 41 -3.11 -26.66 4.13
CA GLY A 41 -2.64 -27.49 3.02
C GLY A 41 -3.58 -27.54 1.81
N GLN A 42 -4.76 -26.93 1.89
CA GLN A 42 -5.69 -26.89 0.77
C GLN A 42 -5.26 -25.84 -0.26
N THR A 43 -5.46 -26.18 -1.54
CA THR A 43 -5.41 -25.24 -2.66
C THR A 43 -6.80 -25.10 -3.25
N ILE A 44 -7.24 -23.87 -3.50
CA ILE A 44 -8.47 -23.58 -4.24
C ILE A 44 -8.14 -22.86 -5.55
N THR A 45 -8.96 -23.10 -6.57
CA THR A 45 -8.89 -22.41 -7.85
C THR A 45 -9.69 -21.10 -7.77
N LEU A 46 -9.02 -19.97 -8.04
CA LEU A 46 -9.64 -18.65 -8.14
C LEU A 46 -10.07 -18.34 -9.57
N LEU A 47 -9.29 -18.79 -10.56
CA LEU A 47 -9.57 -18.64 -11.98
C LEU A 47 -9.05 -19.88 -12.71
N ASP A 48 -9.85 -20.40 -13.64
CA ASP A 48 -9.44 -21.39 -14.62
C ASP A 48 -10.13 -21.04 -15.94
N GLU A 49 -9.37 -20.44 -16.84
CA GLU A 49 -9.86 -19.95 -18.13
C GLU A 49 -8.92 -20.41 -19.24
N SER A 50 -9.49 -20.88 -20.34
CA SER A 50 -8.74 -21.44 -21.49
C SER A 50 -8.65 -20.47 -22.66
N GLY A 51 -9.55 -19.49 -22.73
CA GLY A 51 -9.60 -18.51 -23.81
C GLY A 51 -8.56 -17.39 -23.68
N PRO A 52 -8.23 -16.70 -24.79
CA PRO A 52 -7.45 -15.47 -24.76
C PRO A 52 -8.22 -14.37 -24.04
N GLY A 53 -7.53 -13.54 -23.26
CA GLY A 53 -8.17 -12.53 -22.46
C GLY A 53 -7.22 -11.69 -21.63
N CYS A 54 -7.79 -10.94 -20.69
CA CYS A 54 -7.03 -10.15 -19.74
C CYS A 54 -7.78 -10.08 -18.40
N VAL A 55 -7.12 -10.51 -17.31
CA VAL A 55 -7.57 -10.15 -15.97
C VAL A 55 -7.37 -8.64 -15.79
N LYS A 56 -8.41 -7.95 -15.35
CA LYS A 56 -8.44 -6.49 -15.22
C LYS A 56 -8.44 -6.04 -13.77
N HIS A 57 -8.97 -6.88 -12.89
CA HIS A 57 -9.20 -6.51 -11.51
C HIS A 57 -9.28 -7.77 -10.63
N VAL A 58 -8.61 -7.71 -9.49
CA VAL A 58 -8.69 -8.72 -8.43
C VAL A 58 -9.04 -8.03 -7.13
N TYR A 59 -10.07 -8.53 -6.45
CA TYR A 59 -10.46 -8.12 -5.11
C TYR A 59 -10.34 -9.30 -4.17
N TRP A 60 -9.90 -9.05 -2.94
CA TRP A 60 -10.02 -10.03 -1.88
C TRP A 60 -10.13 -9.41 -0.48
N THR A 61 -10.64 -10.20 0.45
CA THR A 61 -10.48 -9.98 1.91
C THR A 61 -10.60 -11.31 2.67
N HIS A 62 -10.19 -11.29 3.93
CA HIS A 62 -10.40 -12.40 4.86
C HIS A 62 -11.59 -12.10 5.76
N ILE A 63 -12.39 -13.13 6.04
CA ILE A 63 -13.50 -13.04 7.00
C ILE A 63 -13.28 -14.09 8.06
N GLU A 64 -12.59 -13.71 9.13
CA GLU A 64 -12.50 -14.58 10.29
C GLU A 64 -13.27 -13.96 11.46
N PRO A 65 -14.34 -14.60 11.95
CA PRO A 65 -15.09 -14.12 13.11
C PRO A 65 -14.30 -14.23 14.43
N LYS A 66 -13.16 -14.90 14.43
CA LYS A 66 -12.20 -15.01 15.54
C LYS A 66 -10.89 -14.34 15.12
N GLU A 67 -10.08 -13.89 16.08
CA GLU A 67 -8.73 -13.44 15.76
C GLU A 67 -7.89 -14.64 15.30
N ALA A 68 -7.88 -14.95 14.00
CA ALA A 68 -6.81 -15.76 13.42
C ALA A 68 -5.52 -14.93 13.51
N PRO A 69 -4.37 -15.54 13.81
CA PRO A 69 -3.09 -14.84 13.76
C PRO A 69 -2.96 -14.19 12.38
N ARG A 70 -2.91 -12.85 12.32
CA ARG A 70 -2.87 -12.08 11.06
C ARG A 70 -1.84 -12.63 10.06
N LEU A 71 -0.69 -13.08 10.56
CA LEU A 71 0.36 -13.67 9.73
C LEU A 71 -0.05 -14.97 9.02
N ASN A 72 -1.00 -15.74 9.56
CA ASN A 72 -1.54 -16.92 8.89
C ASN A 72 -2.26 -16.53 7.61
N VAL A 73 -3.18 -15.57 7.69
CA VAL A 73 -3.94 -15.11 6.51
C VAL A 73 -3.01 -14.40 5.52
N PHE A 74 -2.22 -13.42 5.99
CA PHE A 74 -1.46 -12.56 5.07
C PHE A 74 -0.19 -13.21 4.51
N ARG A 75 0.48 -14.08 5.29
CA ARG A 75 1.75 -14.72 4.89
C ARG A 75 1.71 -16.25 4.81
N GLY A 76 0.67 -16.89 5.36
CA GLY A 76 0.43 -18.32 5.21
C GLY A 76 -0.22 -18.66 3.87
N PHE A 77 -1.08 -17.79 3.35
CA PHE A 77 -1.71 -17.98 2.04
C PHE A 77 -0.77 -17.54 0.92
N VAL A 78 -0.63 -18.35 -0.12
CA VAL A 78 0.20 -18.09 -1.31
C VAL A 78 -0.70 -18.09 -2.54
N LEU A 79 -0.68 -16.97 -3.27
CA LEU A 79 -1.34 -16.88 -4.57
C LEU A 79 -0.35 -17.29 -5.65
N ARG A 80 -0.81 -18.15 -6.57
CA ARG A 80 -0.09 -18.48 -7.80
C ARG A 80 -0.92 -18.13 -9.02
N ALA A 81 -0.26 -17.64 -10.07
CA ALA A 81 -0.88 -17.48 -11.37
C ALA A 81 0.03 -18.01 -12.49
N PHE A 82 -0.61 -18.64 -13.47
CA PHE A 82 0.02 -19.29 -14.61
C PHE A 82 -0.63 -18.75 -15.87
N TRP A 83 0.18 -18.35 -16.84
CA TRP A 83 -0.30 -17.81 -18.10
C TRP A 83 -0.01 -18.78 -19.23
N ASP A 84 -0.88 -18.84 -20.22
CA ASP A 84 -0.63 -19.50 -21.50
C ASP A 84 -0.21 -20.99 -21.42
N GLY A 85 -0.62 -21.69 -20.36
CA GLY A 85 -0.28 -23.10 -20.10
C GLY A 85 1.12 -23.33 -19.51
N GLU A 86 1.77 -22.28 -19.01
CA GLU A 86 3.03 -22.38 -18.28
C GLU A 86 2.93 -23.33 -17.08
N GLN A 87 3.99 -24.10 -16.86
CA GLN A 87 4.10 -25.01 -15.71
C GLN A 87 4.72 -24.33 -14.49
N SER A 88 5.52 -23.28 -14.71
CA SER A 88 6.05 -22.44 -13.64
C SER A 88 5.14 -21.23 -13.43
N PRO A 89 4.87 -20.84 -12.17
CA PRO A 89 4.02 -19.69 -11.91
C PRO A 89 4.73 -18.40 -12.29
N SER A 90 4.05 -17.57 -13.07
CA SER A 90 4.46 -16.19 -13.37
C SER A 90 4.22 -15.26 -12.18
N ILE A 91 3.23 -15.55 -11.33
CA ILE A 91 3.05 -14.89 -10.03
C ILE A 91 3.19 -15.94 -8.95
N GLU A 92 4.08 -15.72 -7.99
CA GLU A 92 4.11 -16.48 -6.73
C GLU A 92 4.47 -15.54 -5.58
N ALA A 93 3.48 -15.24 -4.74
CA ALA A 93 3.65 -14.32 -3.61
C ALA A 93 2.66 -14.61 -2.48
N PRO A 94 2.98 -14.24 -1.23
CA PRO A 94 2.03 -14.30 -0.13
C PRO A 94 0.86 -13.35 -0.40
N LEU A 95 -0.36 -13.80 -0.12
CA LEU A 95 -1.56 -13.05 -0.49
C LEU A 95 -1.57 -11.62 0.09
N GLY A 96 -1.11 -11.44 1.33
CA GLY A 96 -0.98 -10.11 1.94
C GLY A 96 0.09 -9.25 1.27
N ASP A 97 1.32 -9.75 1.20
CA ASP A 97 2.45 -8.99 0.62
C ASP A 97 2.26 -8.67 -0.87
N LEU A 98 1.50 -9.50 -1.61
CA LEU A 98 1.13 -9.24 -3.01
C LEU A 98 0.26 -7.98 -3.16
N PHE A 99 -0.52 -7.63 -2.15
CA PHE A 99 -1.40 -6.46 -2.13
C PHE A 99 -0.90 -5.36 -1.18
N GLY A 100 0.36 -5.44 -0.74
CA GLY A 100 0.98 -4.40 0.09
C GLY A 100 0.65 -4.47 1.58
N VAL A 101 0.16 -5.60 2.09
CA VAL A 101 -0.02 -5.78 3.54
C VAL A 101 1.33 -6.01 4.21
N THR A 102 1.87 -4.93 4.78
CA THR A 102 3.23 -4.86 5.33
C THR A 102 3.36 -5.69 6.62
N ASN A 103 4.00 -6.86 6.55
CA ASN A 103 4.23 -7.74 7.71
C ASN A 103 2.94 -8.06 8.50
N GLY A 104 1.81 -8.22 7.80
CA GLY A 104 0.50 -8.46 8.42
C GLY A 104 -0.13 -7.23 9.09
N MET A 105 0.44 -6.04 8.91
CA MET A 105 -0.15 -4.77 9.31
C MET A 105 -0.89 -4.16 8.12
N VAL A 106 -2.21 -4.19 8.19
CA VAL A 106 -3.04 -3.59 7.14
C VAL A 106 -3.09 -2.08 7.35
N ARG A 107 -2.93 -1.35 6.25
CA ARG A 107 -3.00 0.11 6.17
C ARG A 107 -3.64 0.51 4.85
N PRO A 108 -4.35 1.66 4.79
CA PRO A 108 -4.93 2.13 3.55
C PRO A 108 -3.87 2.35 2.47
N ILE A 109 -4.19 1.98 1.22
CA ILE A 109 -3.39 2.24 0.03
C ILE A 109 -4.31 2.88 -1.01
N ARG A 110 -3.87 3.98 -1.64
CA ARG A 110 -4.62 4.71 -2.67
C ARG A 110 -3.78 4.91 -3.94
N SER A 111 -3.22 3.82 -4.46
CA SER A 111 -2.43 3.83 -5.70
C SER A 111 -3.29 3.44 -6.90
N LEU A 112 -2.78 3.66 -8.11
CA LEU A 112 -3.43 3.21 -9.34
C LEU A 112 -3.32 1.68 -9.55
N ALA A 113 -2.27 1.05 -9.03
CA ALA A 113 -2.02 -0.38 -9.22
C ALA A 113 -2.74 -1.24 -8.16
N PHE A 114 -2.74 -0.77 -6.92
CA PHE A 114 -3.32 -1.45 -5.77
C PHE A 114 -4.02 -0.48 -4.82
N THR A 115 -5.10 -0.93 -4.21
CA THR A 115 -5.78 -0.15 -3.17
C THR A 115 -6.16 -1.03 -1.99
N THR A 116 -6.06 -0.47 -0.79
CA THR A 116 -6.57 -1.09 0.43
C THR A 116 -7.47 -0.09 1.12
N ASN A 117 -8.70 -0.47 1.40
CA ASN A 117 -9.69 0.41 2.02
C ASN A 117 -10.25 -0.20 3.31
N PRO A 118 -10.54 0.64 4.32
CA PRO A 118 -11.07 0.16 5.58
C PRO A 118 -12.52 -0.30 5.44
N GLY A 119 -12.83 -1.35 6.18
CA GLY A 119 -14.16 -1.88 6.43
C GLY A 119 -14.67 -1.64 7.85
N ARG A 120 -15.77 -2.31 8.18
CA ARG A 120 -16.30 -2.32 9.54
C ARG A 120 -15.39 -3.19 10.43
N GLU A 121 -15.26 -2.83 11.71
CA GLU A 121 -14.68 -3.71 12.74
C GLU A 121 -13.24 -4.20 12.47
N GLY A 122 -12.45 -3.44 11.68
CA GLY A 122 -11.08 -3.81 11.36
C GLY A 122 -10.96 -4.86 10.25
N GLU A 123 -12.05 -5.11 9.52
CA GLU A 123 -11.98 -5.71 8.19
C GLU A 123 -11.33 -4.71 7.23
N ASP A 124 -10.47 -5.21 6.36
CA ASP A 124 -9.83 -4.40 5.32
C ASP A 124 -9.93 -5.16 4.00
N TYR A 125 -10.11 -4.40 2.94
CA TYR A 125 -10.38 -4.93 1.62
C TYR A 125 -9.27 -4.52 0.68
N SER A 126 -8.76 -5.45 -0.13
CA SER A 126 -7.64 -5.19 -1.01
C SER A 126 -8.01 -5.44 -2.47
N TRP A 127 -7.55 -4.54 -3.34
CA TRP A 127 -7.77 -4.58 -4.78
C TRP A 127 -6.45 -4.45 -5.53
N GLY A 128 -6.36 -5.10 -6.68
CA GLY A 128 -5.27 -4.99 -7.64
C GLY A 128 -5.82 -4.77 -9.04
N TYR A 129 -5.16 -3.89 -9.80
CA TYR A 129 -5.62 -3.39 -11.10
C TYR A 129 -4.58 -3.54 -12.22
N LEU A 130 -3.42 -4.16 -11.92
CA LEU A 130 -2.42 -4.46 -12.95
C LEU A 130 -3.03 -5.45 -13.98
N PRO A 131 -3.04 -5.11 -15.28
CA PRO A 131 -3.61 -5.98 -16.31
C PRO A 131 -2.81 -7.27 -16.46
N MET A 132 -3.48 -8.41 -16.55
CA MET A 132 -2.82 -9.72 -16.71
C MET A 132 -3.31 -10.36 -18.02
N PRO A 133 -2.74 -9.97 -19.17
CA PRO A 133 -3.13 -10.52 -20.47
C PRO A 133 -2.66 -11.98 -20.60
N SER A 134 -3.44 -12.81 -21.29
CA SER A 134 -3.03 -14.16 -21.70
C SER A 134 -3.63 -14.52 -23.06
N ALA A 135 -2.86 -15.23 -23.87
CA ALA A 135 -3.23 -15.65 -25.22
C ALA A 135 -3.79 -17.08 -25.29
N ARG A 136 -3.47 -17.95 -24.32
CA ARG A 136 -3.90 -19.36 -24.28
C ARG A 136 -4.51 -19.75 -22.93
N GLY A 137 -5.10 -18.80 -22.22
CA GLY A 137 -5.72 -19.04 -20.93
C GLY A 137 -4.90 -18.59 -19.73
N ALA A 138 -5.54 -18.62 -18.58
CA ALA A 138 -5.03 -18.15 -17.30
C ALA A 138 -5.58 -19.04 -16.17
N THR A 139 -4.68 -19.49 -15.30
CA THR A 139 -5.04 -20.20 -14.07
C THR A 139 -4.54 -19.41 -12.88
N MET A 140 -5.38 -19.23 -11.86
CA MET A 140 -5.00 -18.60 -10.60
C MET A 140 -5.45 -19.50 -9.44
N GLU A 141 -4.55 -19.73 -8.50
CA GLU A 141 -4.75 -20.62 -7.37
C GLU A 141 -4.36 -19.95 -6.05
N LEU A 142 -4.99 -20.38 -4.97
CA LEU A 142 -4.69 -19.92 -3.62
C LEU A 142 -4.45 -21.13 -2.71
N GLU A 143 -3.22 -21.27 -2.25
CA GLU A 143 -2.79 -22.32 -1.32
C GLU A 143 -2.71 -21.77 0.09
N ASN A 144 -3.33 -22.43 1.07
CA ASN A 144 -3.10 -22.14 2.48
C ASN A 144 -1.95 -23.00 3.01
N GLN A 145 -0.75 -22.43 3.13
CA GLN A 145 0.40 -23.10 3.76
C GLN A 145 0.48 -22.86 5.27
N GLY A 146 -0.47 -22.11 5.84
CA GLY A 146 -0.54 -21.82 7.26
C GLY A 146 -1.23 -22.93 8.07
N PRO A 147 -1.06 -22.94 9.40
CA PRO A 147 -1.66 -23.96 10.26
C PRO A 147 -3.16 -23.76 10.52
N ILE A 148 -3.76 -22.64 10.09
CA ILE A 148 -5.15 -22.27 10.40
C ILE A 148 -5.94 -22.05 9.12
N GLY A 149 -7.14 -22.65 9.02
CA GLY A 149 -8.07 -22.40 7.93
C GLY A 149 -8.73 -21.03 8.04
N SER A 150 -9.06 -20.40 6.91
CA SER A 150 -9.72 -19.09 6.88
C SER A 150 -10.72 -18.97 5.73
N ASN A 151 -11.74 -18.11 5.91
CA ASN A 151 -12.66 -17.77 4.85
C ASN A 151 -12.14 -16.58 4.06
N ILE A 152 -12.25 -16.63 2.74
CA ILE A 152 -11.83 -15.58 1.82
C ILE A 152 -13.01 -15.17 0.94
N TRP A 153 -13.22 -13.85 0.83
CA TRP A 153 -13.99 -13.28 -0.27
C TRP A 153 -13.04 -12.92 -1.38
N PHE A 154 -13.41 -13.22 -2.62
CA PHE A 154 -12.63 -12.79 -3.78
C PHE A 154 -13.49 -12.53 -5.00
N HIS A 155 -13.02 -11.61 -5.84
CA HIS A 155 -13.46 -11.45 -7.23
C HIS A 155 -12.21 -11.44 -8.13
N VAL A 156 -12.29 -12.14 -9.26
CA VAL A 156 -11.37 -12.02 -10.39
C VAL A 156 -12.21 -11.59 -11.59
N ASP A 157 -12.07 -10.33 -11.98
CA ASP A 157 -12.75 -9.73 -13.13
C ASP A 157 -11.83 -9.73 -14.35
N TYR A 158 -12.35 -10.26 -15.45
CA TYR A 158 -11.58 -10.45 -16.66
C TYR A 158 -12.42 -10.29 -17.93
N GLU A 159 -11.74 -10.06 -19.03
CA GLU A 159 -12.31 -9.99 -20.36
C GLU A 159 -11.83 -11.18 -21.20
N LEU A 160 -12.72 -11.80 -21.96
CA LEU A 160 -12.39 -12.74 -23.02
C LEU A 160 -12.39 -12.05 -24.37
N TYR A 161 -11.42 -12.42 -25.18
CA TYR A 161 -11.21 -11.89 -26.52
C TYR A 161 -11.68 -12.92 -27.55
N GLY A 162 -12.10 -12.45 -28.73
CA GLY A 162 -12.56 -13.35 -29.80
C GLY A 162 -11.48 -14.35 -30.23
N ASP A 163 -10.23 -13.89 -30.27
CA ASP A 163 -9.05 -14.73 -30.55
C ASP A 163 -7.76 -14.08 -30.03
N ALA A 164 -6.64 -14.82 -30.07
CA ALA A 164 -5.36 -14.39 -29.53
C ALA A 164 -4.73 -13.18 -30.27
N SER A 165 -5.12 -12.90 -31.52
CA SER A 165 -4.63 -11.72 -32.26
C SER A 165 -5.13 -10.40 -31.67
N ALA A 166 -6.17 -10.44 -30.83
CA ALA A 166 -6.66 -9.31 -30.07
C ALA A 166 -5.76 -8.95 -28.87
N ILE A 167 -4.82 -9.82 -28.50
CA ILE A 167 -3.74 -9.50 -27.56
C ILE A 167 -2.67 -8.72 -28.33
N THR A 168 -2.26 -7.58 -27.79
CA THR A 168 -1.20 -6.77 -28.39
C THR A 168 0.06 -7.63 -28.60
N PRO A 169 0.69 -7.65 -29.80
CA PRO A 169 1.81 -8.55 -30.11
C PRO A 169 3.00 -8.49 -29.14
N ASN A 170 3.21 -7.36 -28.47
CA ASN A 170 4.29 -7.15 -27.49
C ASN A 170 3.76 -7.00 -26.05
N ALA A 171 2.55 -7.49 -25.76
CA ALA A 171 2.06 -7.54 -24.39
C ALA A 171 2.82 -8.61 -23.60
N GLY A 172 3.68 -8.17 -22.67
CA GLY A 172 4.29 -9.08 -21.70
C GLY A 172 3.24 -9.67 -20.75
N ARG A 173 3.62 -10.73 -20.05
CA ARG A 173 2.83 -11.34 -18.98
C ARG A 173 3.19 -10.72 -17.64
N LEU A 174 2.18 -10.44 -16.81
CA LEU A 174 2.43 -9.91 -15.48
C LEU A 174 3.12 -10.98 -14.64
N HIS A 175 4.23 -10.59 -14.04
CA HIS A 175 4.93 -11.39 -13.07
C HIS A 175 4.96 -10.69 -11.72
N ALA A 176 4.99 -11.50 -10.66
CA ALA A 176 5.28 -11.00 -9.33
C ALA A 176 6.01 -12.05 -8.49
N GLN A 177 7.03 -11.59 -7.77
CA GLN A 177 7.85 -12.44 -6.91
C GLN A 177 8.06 -11.75 -5.57
N TRP A 178 7.91 -12.53 -4.51
CA TRP A 178 8.22 -12.10 -3.16
C TRP A 178 9.61 -12.58 -2.71
N ARG A 179 10.38 -11.68 -2.09
CA ARG A 179 11.69 -11.99 -1.49
C ARG A 179 11.74 -11.49 -0.06
N ARG A 180 12.58 -12.12 0.76
CA ARG A 180 12.88 -11.64 2.12
C ARG A 180 14.28 -12.00 2.55
N GLU A 181 14.89 -11.06 3.25
CA GLU A 181 16.08 -11.26 4.05
C GLU A 181 15.76 -10.88 5.49
N ARG A 182 15.64 -11.89 6.37
CA ARG A 182 15.17 -11.72 7.75
C ARG A 182 16.01 -10.75 8.57
N ARG A 183 17.31 -10.72 8.28
CA ARG A 183 18.27 -9.82 8.89
C ARG A 183 19.39 -9.62 7.89
N THR A 184 19.42 -8.44 7.29
CA THR A 184 20.49 -8.02 6.42
C THR A 184 21.83 -8.09 7.14
N GLN A 185 22.87 -8.48 6.41
CA GLN A 185 24.22 -8.57 6.96
C GLN A 185 24.90 -7.19 6.87
N PRO A 186 25.13 -6.48 8.00
CA PRO A 186 25.68 -5.14 7.95
C PRO A 186 27.15 -5.17 7.54
N VAL A 187 27.54 -4.21 6.70
CA VAL A 187 28.93 -3.88 6.38
C VAL A 187 29.50 -3.03 7.51
N ALA A 188 30.70 -3.38 7.98
CA ALA A 188 31.35 -2.65 9.05
C ALA A 188 31.83 -1.28 8.56
N ARG A 189 31.56 -0.23 9.34
CA ARG A 189 32.15 1.08 9.12
C ARG A 189 33.68 1.00 9.24
N PRO A 190 34.45 1.60 8.32
CA PRO A 190 35.88 1.77 8.51
C PRO A 190 36.16 2.46 9.85
N GLY A 191 37.26 2.09 10.51
CA GLY A 191 37.69 2.80 11.71
C GLY A 191 38.20 4.20 11.35
N GLY A 192 37.75 5.25 12.04
CA GLY A 192 38.21 6.63 11.83
C GLY A 192 37.14 7.53 11.17
N PRO A 193 37.53 8.62 10.47
CA PRO A 193 36.60 9.57 9.86
C PRO A 193 36.09 9.14 8.48
N GLU A 194 36.53 7.98 7.97
CA GLU A 194 36.17 7.48 6.64
C GLU A 194 34.72 6.97 6.62
N GLU A 195 34.00 7.31 5.55
CA GLU A 195 32.67 6.79 5.27
C GLU A 195 32.72 5.39 4.62
N ILE A 196 31.66 4.60 4.78
CA ILE A 196 31.51 3.37 4.00
C ILE A 196 31.30 3.76 2.54
N LYS A 197 31.91 3.02 1.62
CA LYS A 197 31.70 3.20 0.18
C LYS A 197 31.23 1.89 -0.41
N ASN A 198 30.01 1.88 -0.92
CA ASN A 198 29.49 0.78 -1.72
C ASN A 198 29.79 1.05 -3.19
N LEU A 199 30.76 0.32 -3.73
CA LEU A 199 31.24 0.50 -5.11
C LEU A 199 30.86 -0.68 -6.02
N THR A 200 29.96 -1.55 -5.57
CA THR A 200 29.60 -2.77 -6.30
C THR A 200 28.10 -3.06 -6.29
N GLY A 201 27.39 -2.73 -5.21
CA GLY A 201 26.00 -3.15 -5.01
C GLY A 201 25.83 -4.66 -4.82
N GLU A 202 26.91 -5.40 -4.54
CA GLU A 202 26.87 -6.87 -4.36
C GLU A 202 26.13 -7.26 -3.08
N ASP A 203 26.37 -6.54 -1.99
CA ASP A 203 25.79 -6.80 -0.65
C ASP A 203 24.42 -6.12 -0.42
N ASN A 204 23.85 -5.50 -1.45
CA ASN A 204 22.54 -4.86 -1.38
C ASN A 204 21.44 -5.91 -1.20
N TYR A 205 20.34 -5.51 -0.55
CA TYR A 205 19.13 -6.31 -0.56
C TYR A 205 18.58 -6.39 -1.98
N VAL A 206 18.35 -7.62 -2.47
CA VAL A 206 17.86 -7.85 -3.83
C VAL A 206 16.34 -7.91 -3.85
N ILE A 207 15.72 -6.96 -4.54
CA ILE A 207 14.27 -6.87 -4.75
C ILE A 207 13.83 -7.78 -5.90
N LEU A 208 14.57 -7.76 -7.01
CA LEU A 208 14.29 -8.53 -8.21
C LEU A 208 15.58 -8.92 -8.92
N GLU A 209 15.65 -10.16 -9.39
CA GLU A 209 16.53 -10.59 -10.47
C GLU A 209 15.70 -11.34 -11.49
N ALA A 210 15.74 -10.90 -12.74
CA ALA A 210 15.03 -11.54 -13.84
C ALA A 210 15.89 -11.55 -15.10
N SER A 211 15.65 -12.54 -15.96
CA SER A 211 16.24 -12.65 -17.29
C SER A 211 15.13 -12.74 -18.33
N GLY A 212 15.30 -12.11 -19.47
CA GLY A 212 14.30 -11.99 -20.53
C GLY A 212 14.23 -10.58 -21.12
N ASP A 213 13.23 -10.35 -21.97
CA ASP A 213 12.87 -9.01 -22.48
C ASP A 213 11.60 -8.55 -21.77
N GLY A 214 11.70 -7.44 -21.04
CA GLY A 214 10.63 -7.00 -20.17
C GLY A 214 10.78 -5.59 -19.63
N GLN A 215 9.92 -5.28 -18.67
CA GLN A 215 9.88 -4.02 -17.98
C GLN A 215 9.42 -4.18 -16.53
N PHE A 216 10.21 -3.65 -15.60
CA PHE A 216 9.87 -3.54 -14.19
C PHE A 216 8.89 -2.39 -13.98
N VAL A 217 7.78 -2.67 -13.29
CA VAL A 217 6.65 -1.74 -13.14
C VAL A 217 6.37 -1.35 -11.70
N GLY A 218 7.11 -1.88 -10.73
CA GLY A 218 7.04 -1.44 -9.35
C GLY A 218 7.17 -2.55 -8.33
N TYR A 219 7.02 -2.16 -7.06
CA TYR A 219 7.19 -3.06 -5.94
C TYR A 219 6.61 -2.49 -4.65
N PHE A 220 6.27 -3.40 -3.75
CA PHE A 220 6.14 -3.12 -2.33
C PHE A 220 7.47 -3.42 -1.65
N LEU A 221 7.88 -2.58 -0.70
CA LEU A 221 9.02 -2.82 0.19
C LEU A 221 8.53 -2.74 1.64
N THR A 222 8.96 -3.71 2.44
CA THR A 222 8.75 -3.79 3.88
C THR A 222 10.10 -3.80 4.57
N VAL A 223 10.29 -2.90 5.53
CA VAL A 223 11.47 -2.87 6.40
C VAL A 223 11.01 -2.97 7.86
N VAL A 224 11.35 -4.06 8.53
CA VAL A 224 11.25 -4.11 10.01
C VAL A 224 12.55 -3.55 10.56
N ASN A 225 12.50 -2.27 10.91
CA ASN A 225 13.62 -1.54 11.44
C ASN A 225 13.85 -1.94 12.91
N ASN A 226 15.02 -2.51 13.17
CA ASN A 226 15.44 -2.91 14.51
C ASN A 226 16.15 -1.78 15.28
N ARG A 227 16.36 -0.62 14.64
CA ARG A 227 16.93 0.57 15.25
C ARG A 227 15.84 1.59 15.56
N ARG A 228 16.18 2.57 16.42
CA ARG A 228 15.31 3.70 16.81
C ARG A 228 15.75 5.01 16.16
N ASN A 229 16.33 4.90 14.97
CA ASN A 229 16.78 5.99 14.12
C ASN A 229 16.35 5.70 12.67
N TRP A 230 16.63 6.65 11.79
CA TRP A 230 16.34 6.53 10.37
C TRP A 230 17.09 5.35 9.75
N TYR A 231 16.38 4.56 8.94
CA TYR A 231 16.91 3.35 8.30
C TYR A 231 17.14 3.51 6.79
N GLY A 232 16.57 4.56 6.19
CA GLY A 232 16.40 4.67 4.75
C GLY A 232 17.44 5.54 4.06
N GLU A 233 18.67 5.61 4.57
CA GLU A 233 19.78 6.27 3.85
C GLU A 233 20.30 5.43 2.67
N GLY A 234 19.72 4.26 2.43
CA GLY A 234 20.21 3.32 1.42
C GLY A 234 19.73 3.68 0.01
N ASP A 235 20.64 3.65 -0.95
CA ASP A 235 20.39 3.96 -2.36
C ASP A 235 19.78 2.76 -3.10
N ASP A 236 18.84 2.98 -4.03
CA ASP A 236 18.53 1.98 -5.04
C ASP A 236 19.63 1.92 -6.11
N MET A 237 19.99 0.71 -6.48
CA MET A 237 20.95 0.43 -7.54
C MET A 237 20.34 -0.61 -8.46
N ILE A 238 20.04 -0.21 -9.70
CA ILE A 238 19.35 -1.06 -10.67
C ILE A 238 20.27 -1.32 -11.85
N PHE A 239 20.72 -2.57 -11.97
CA PHE A 239 21.63 -3.01 -13.02
C PHE A 239 20.83 -3.63 -14.17
N ILE A 240 20.94 -3.04 -15.35
CA ILE A 240 20.22 -3.48 -16.55
C ILE A 240 21.20 -4.15 -17.52
N ASP A 241 20.80 -5.30 -18.05
CA ASP A 241 21.47 -6.03 -19.13
C ASP A 241 22.97 -6.31 -18.91
N GLY A 242 23.37 -6.46 -17.64
CA GLY A 242 24.74 -6.78 -17.23
C GLY A 242 25.68 -5.57 -17.16
N GLU A 243 25.15 -4.36 -17.00
CA GLU A 243 25.99 -3.17 -16.82
C GLU A 243 26.90 -3.25 -15.58
N PRO A 244 28.13 -2.71 -15.66
CA PRO A 244 29.03 -2.65 -14.50
C PRO A 244 28.63 -1.53 -13.55
N PHE A 245 29.27 -1.49 -12.37
CA PHE A 245 29.20 -0.32 -11.50
C PHE A 245 29.90 0.91 -12.13
N PRO A 246 29.38 2.13 -11.93
CA PRO A 246 28.07 2.44 -11.34
C PRO A 246 26.91 2.14 -12.32
N PRO A 247 25.77 1.62 -11.83
CA PRO A 247 24.59 1.45 -12.68
C PRO A 247 24.09 2.79 -13.21
N LEU A 248 23.38 2.75 -14.34
CA LEU A 248 22.81 3.96 -14.95
C LEU A 248 21.62 4.50 -14.15
N ILE A 249 21.02 3.66 -13.31
CA ILE A 249 19.99 4.04 -12.34
C ILE A 249 20.56 3.82 -10.94
N HIS A 250 20.87 4.93 -10.29
CA HIS A 250 21.44 5.00 -8.95
C HIS A 250 20.73 6.08 -8.15
N GLY A 251 20.22 5.72 -6.98
CA GLY A 251 19.49 6.58 -6.06
C GLY A 251 20.37 7.42 -5.14
N THR A 252 19.70 8.05 -4.18
CA THR A 252 20.31 8.92 -3.14
C THR A 252 19.80 8.66 -1.72
N GLY A 253 18.83 7.75 -1.58
CA GLY A 253 18.12 7.51 -0.34
C GLY A 253 16.81 6.78 -0.59
N THR A 254 16.39 5.98 0.38
CA THR A 254 15.22 5.13 0.28
C THR A 254 13.95 5.97 0.21
N GLU A 255 13.87 7.08 0.93
CA GLU A 255 12.67 7.90 0.95
C GLU A 255 12.35 8.58 -0.37
N GLU A 256 13.37 8.99 -1.13
CA GLU A 256 13.15 9.69 -2.40
C GLU A 256 12.49 8.77 -3.42
N ILE A 257 12.84 7.48 -3.41
CA ILE A 257 12.23 6.46 -4.26
C ILE A 257 10.71 6.43 -4.07
N PHE A 258 10.25 6.53 -2.82
CA PHE A 258 8.84 6.40 -2.45
C PHE A 258 8.13 7.75 -2.32
N GLY A 259 8.64 8.77 -3.02
CA GLY A 259 8.04 10.11 -3.12
C GLY A 259 8.12 10.93 -1.84
N GLY A 260 9.07 10.61 -0.96
CA GLY A 260 9.33 11.28 0.30
C GLY A 260 10.57 12.15 0.25
N GLY A 261 11.06 12.53 1.43
CA GLY A 261 12.28 13.31 1.63
C GLY A 261 12.49 13.59 3.11
N ALA A 262 13.75 13.66 3.55
CA ALA A 262 14.13 13.99 4.92
C ALA A 262 13.47 13.09 5.98
N SER A 263 13.60 11.77 5.80
CA SER A 263 13.15 10.74 6.75
C SER A 263 11.66 10.83 7.13
N PRO A 264 10.71 10.56 6.20
CA PRO A 264 9.27 10.64 6.47
C PRO A 264 8.86 9.87 7.73
N SER A 265 8.05 10.50 8.58
CA SER A 265 7.56 9.92 9.84
C SER A 265 6.04 9.76 9.91
N GLU A 266 5.35 10.15 8.85
CA GLU A 266 3.88 10.09 8.74
C GLU A 266 3.50 9.27 7.51
N GLU A 267 2.40 8.52 7.63
CA GLU A 267 1.89 7.69 6.55
C GLU A 267 1.28 8.56 5.45
N TYR A 268 1.57 8.24 4.19
CA TYR A 268 0.91 8.86 3.04
C TYR A 268 0.76 7.88 1.89
N THR A 269 -0.20 8.19 1.01
CA THR A 269 -0.53 7.37 -0.16
C THR A 269 -0.77 8.28 -1.36
N GLY A 270 -0.33 7.83 -2.53
CA GLY A 270 -0.50 8.53 -3.78
C GLY A 270 -0.64 7.55 -4.96
N PRO A 271 -0.92 8.07 -6.16
CA PRO A 271 -1.20 7.23 -7.33
C PRO A 271 -0.03 6.32 -7.72
N HIS A 272 1.21 6.76 -7.51
CA HIS A 272 2.43 6.03 -7.89
C HIS A 272 3.29 5.60 -6.69
N THR A 273 3.27 6.37 -5.60
CA THR A 273 4.19 6.18 -4.48
C THR A 273 3.50 6.37 -3.13
N GLY A 274 4.09 5.80 -2.08
CA GLY A 274 3.64 6.05 -0.71
C GLY A 274 4.51 5.38 0.35
N PHE A 275 4.52 5.96 1.55
CA PHE A 275 4.83 5.28 2.80
C PHE A 275 3.51 4.95 3.48
N HIS A 276 2.87 3.83 3.10
CA HIS A 276 1.53 3.51 3.60
C HIS A 276 1.54 2.92 5.01
N CYS A 277 2.68 2.43 5.50
CA CYS A 277 2.80 1.88 6.84
C CYS A 277 4.02 2.44 7.56
N ILE A 278 3.80 3.11 8.70
CA ILE A 278 4.88 3.55 9.60
C ILE A 278 4.44 3.21 11.02
N GLU A 279 4.94 2.10 11.58
CA GLU A 279 4.49 1.60 12.88
C GLU A 279 4.81 2.58 14.02
N ASN A 280 5.95 3.28 13.96
CA ASN A 280 6.46 4.12 15.05
C ASN A 280 6.32 3.42 16.42
N ARG A 281 6.81 2.17 16.49
CA ARG A 281 6.51 1.23 17.57
C ARG A 281 6.80 1.86 18.94
N ALA A 282 5.86 1.72 19.87
CA ALA A 282 5.95 2.32 21.21
C ALA A 282 6.32 3.81 21.24
N GLY A 283 5.96 4.58 20.20
CA GLY A 283 6.24 6.01 20.08
C GLY A 283 7.66 6.35 19.59
N TYR A 284 8.50 5.37 19.29
CA TYR A 284 9.82 5.63 18.71
C TYR A 284 9.72 5.76 17.20
N ARG A 285 10.18 6.90 16.66
CA ARG A 285 10.15 7.18 15.22
C ARG A 285 10.88 6.08 14.44
N TRP A 286 10.22 5.63 13.38
CA TRP A 286 10.70 4.62 12.41
C TRP A 286 11.00 3.24 12.98
N TRP A 287 10.84 3.01 14.29
CA TRP A 287 11.07 1.71 14.90
C TRP A 287 9.91 0.76 14.57
N GLY A 288 10.24 -0.51 14.28
CA GLY A 288 9.25 -1.52 13.91
C GLY A 288 9.02 -1.59 12.41
N THR A 289 7.80 -1.94 12.03
CA THR A 289 7.39 -2.24 10.67
C THR A 289 7.15 -0.96 9.88
N ASN A 290 7.83 -0.84 8.74
CA ASN A 290 7.62 0.24 7.78
C ASN A 290 7.33 -0.38 6.41
N GLY A 291 6.36 0.18 5.70
CA GLY A 291 5.90 -0.29 4.41
C GLY A 291 5.76 0.86 3.44
N MET A 292 6.22 0.63 2.23
CA MET A 292 6.30 1.62 1.18
C MET A 292 6.11 0.97 -0.20
N TYR A 293 5.78 1.76 -1.21
CA TYR A 293 5.63 1.29 -2.58
C TYR A 293 5.99 2.36 -3.60
N ARG A 294 6.46 1.88 -4.76
CA ARG A 294 6.62 2.66 -5.99
C ARG A 294 6.12 1.84 -7.17
N PHE A 295 5.26 2.44 -7.98
CA PHE A 295 4.77 1.88 -9.23
C PHE A 295 5.15 2.74 -10.43
N HIS A 296 6.01 2.19 -11.27
CA HIS A 296 6.52 2.77 -12.51
C HIS A 296 5.52 2.60 -13.67
N LEU A 297 4.30 3.12 -13.49
CA LEU A 297 3.20 2.91 -14.45
C LEU A 297 3.36 3.76 -15.72
N THR A 298 3.95 4.95 -15.58
CA THR A 298 4.20 5.89 -16.69
C THR A 298 5.67 5.97 -17.07
N ASP A 299 6.55 5.35 -16.28
CA ASP A 299 8.01 5.39 -16.35
C ASP A 299 8.64 4.00 -16.15
N PRO A 300 8.17 2.92 -16.82
CA PRO A 300 8.64 1.57 -16.56
C PRO A 300 10.14 1.42 -16.89
N ILE A 301 10.85 0.65 -16.06
CA ILE A 301 12.29 0.39 -16.23
C ILE A 301 12.46 -0.82 -17.15
N ARG A 302 13.06 -0.62 -18.32
CA ARG A 302 13.10 -1.60 -19.41
C ARG A 302 14.41 -2.38 -19.42
N PHE A 303 14.33 -3.67 -19.70
CA PHE A 303 15.50 -4.56 -19.86
C PHE A 303 15.27 -5.51 -21.04
N ARG A 304 16.35 -5.94 -21.71
CA ARG A 304 16.27 -6.80 -22.91
C ARG A 304 16.87 -8.17 -22.71
N ARG A 305 17.74 -8.32 -21.72
CA ARG A 305 18.41 -9.56 -21.35
C ARG A 305 18.22 -9.86 -19.88
N SER A 306 18.39 -8.87 -19.01
CA SER A 306 18.34 -9.09 -17.56
C SER A 306 18.14 -7.80 -16.78
N ILE A 307 17.58 -7.91 -15.58
CA ILE A 307 17.53 -6.81 -14.62
C ILE A 307 17.87 -7.34 -13.22
N ARG A 308 18.63 -6.57 -12.46
CA ARG A 308 18.88 -6.76 -11.03
C ARG A 308 18.54 -5.47 -10.30
N VAL A 309 17.40 -5.47 -9.61
CA VAL A 309 16.89 -4.34 -8.80
C VAL A 309 17.32 -4.58 -7.36
N THR A 310 18.13 -3.67 -6.81
CA THR A 310 18.66 -3.77 -5.45
C THR A 310 18.48 -2.46 -4.70
N ILE A 311 18.54 -2.53 -3.38
CA ILE A 311 18.57 -1.36 -2.50
C ILE A 311 19.53 -1.60 -1.35
N GLU A 312 20.29 -0.60 -0.97
CA GLU A 312 21.12 -0.70 0.23
C GLU A 312 20.25 -0.75 1.50
N HIS A 313 20.71 -1.47 2.52
CA HIS A 313 20.03 -1.55 3.82
C HIS A 313 20.67 -0.60 4.84
N GLY A 314 20.48 0.70 4.61
CA GLY A 314 21.23 1.77 5.28
C GLY A 314 22.44 2.20 4.43
N HIS A 315 23.05 3.33 4.76
CA HIS A 315 24.14 3.90 3.95
C HIS A 315 25.30 2.91 3.84
N GLY A 316 25.62 2.48 2.62
CA GLY A 316 26.68 1.50 2.42
C GLY A 316 26.39 0.15 3.07
N ASN A 317 25.11 -0.24 3.20
CA ASN A 317 24.68 -1.51 3.80
C ASN A 317 25.03 -1.64 5.30
N ASP A 318 25.01 -0.56 6.08
CA ASP A 318 25.50 -0.56 7.47
C ASP A 318 24.47 -0.97 8.54
N LEU A 319 23.22 -1.29 8.18
CA LEU A 319 22.18 -1.70 9.10
C LEU A 319 21.80 -3.19 8.98
N ALA A 320 21.26 -3.73 10.06
CA ALA A 320 20.83 -5.13 10.13
C ALA A 320 19.32 -5.19 10.40
N ASN A 321 18.53 -5.15 9.34
CA ASN A 321 17.08 -5.03 9.37
C ASN A 321 16.41 -6.21 8.64
N ASP A 322 15.12 -6.43 8.87
CA ASP A 322 14.34 -7.43 8.12
C ASP A 322 13.77 -6.75 6.88
N TYR A 323 14.20 -7.17 5.69
CA TYR A 323 13.72 -6.63 4.42
C TYR A 323 12.86 -7.68 3.73
N ALA A 324 11.66 -7.29 3.29
CA ALA A 324 10.83 -8.10 2.41
C ALA A 324 10.27 -7.24 1.29
N SER A 325 10.09 -7.81 0.11
CA SER A 325 9.55 -7.08 -1.04
C SER A 325 8.71 -7.98 -1.92
N THR A 326 7.76 -7.36 -2.63
CA THR A 326 7.06 -7.99 -3.76
C THR A 326 7.34 -7.15 -4.99
N ALA A 327 8.10 -7.69 -5.93
CA ALA A 327 8.40 -7.05 -7.21
C ALA A 327 7.31 -7.37 -8.25
N PHE A 328 7.02 -6.42 -9.14
CA PHE A 328 6.09 -6.56 -10.26
C PHE A 328 6.77 -6.16 -11.56
N TRP A 329 6.65 -6.98 -12.59
CA TRP A 329 7.19 -6.70 -13.92
C TRP A 329 6.35 -7.36 -15.00
N TYR A 330 6.51 -6.91 -16.25
CA TYR A 330 6.00 -7.61 -17.41
C TYR A 330 7.18 -8.14 -18.22
N GLN A 331 7.10 -9.35 -18.73
CA GLN A 331 8.10 -9.86 -19.67
C GLN A 331 7.49 -10.77 -20.72
N ILE A 332 8.23 -10.94 -21.80
CA ILE A 332 7.96 -11.95 -22.83
C ILE A 332 8.57 -13.27 -22.35
N GLU A 333 7.81 -14.34 -22.51
CA GLU A 333 8.25 -15.69 -22.19
C GLU A 333 9.38 -16.20 -23.11
N PRO A 334 10.25 -17.10 -22.63
CA PRO A 334 10.19 -17.75 -21.31
C PRO A 334 10.77 -16.90 -20.18
N HIS A 335 10.22 -17.07 -18.97
CA HIS A 335 10.84 -16.61 -17.73
C HIS A 335 11.73 -17.68 -17.08
N GLY A 336 12.67 -17.23 -16.24
CA GLY A 336 13.45 -18.13 -15.38
C GLY A 336 12.59 -18.75 -14.29
N GLN A 337 12.92 -19.97 -13.86
CA GLN A 337 12.14 -20.68 -12.83
C GLN A 337 12.06 -19.87 -11.52
N MET A 338 10.85 -19.67 -11.00
CA MET A 338 10.67 -19.07 -9.67
C MET A 338 10.98 -20.09 -8.56
N HIS A 339 11.61 -19.62 -7.48
CA HIS A 339 11.77 -20.42 -6.27
C HIS A 339 10.43 -20.57 -5.57
N ARG A 340 9.99 -21.83 -5.38
CA ARG A 340 8.74 -22.13 -4.67
C ARG A 340 8.79 -21.57 -3.26
N LEU A 341 7.80 -20.76 -2.90
CA LEU A 341 7.75 -20.13 -1.59
C LEU A 341 7.32 -21.13 -0.50
N LEU A 342 8.18 -21.33 0.52
CA LEU A 342 7.86 -22.13 1.70
C LEU A 342 7.42 -21.24 2.87
N VAL A 343 6.46 -21.73 3.68
CA VAL A 343 5.91 -20.97 4.82
C VAL A 343 6.98 -20.57 5.85
N SER A 344 8.02 -21.38 6.01
CA SER A 344 9.19 -21.14 6.86
C SER A 344 9.90 -19.83 6.53
N ASP A 345 9.88 -19.42 5.27
CA ASP A 345 10.64 -18.27 4.78
C ASP A 345 9.92 -16.96 5.14
N ARG A 346 8.63 -17.05 5.45
CA ARG A 346 7.71 -15.90 5.53
C ARG A 346 7.20 -15.60 6.93
N THR A 347 6.93 -16.65 7.72
CA THR A 347 6.08 -16.51 8.91
C THR A 347 6.81 -16.28 10.22
N ALA A 348 8.08 -16.67 10.36
CA ALA A 348 8.75 -16.39 11.63
C ALA A 348 8.88 -14.86 11.83
N ARG A 349 8.30 -14.36 12.92
CA ARG A 349 8.55 -13.00 13.39
C ARG A 349 10.02 -12.91 13.76
N PRO A 350 10.73 -11.83 13.42
CA PRO A 350 11.89 -11.49 14.20
C PRO A 350 11.37 -11.27 15.63
N ASP A 351 11.80 -12.12 16.55
CA ASP A 351 11.83 -11.71 17.94
C ASP A 351 12.68 -10.45 17.97
N VAL A 352 12.03 -9.28 17.93
CA VAL A 352 12.65 -8.00 18.27
C VAL A 352 12.87 -8.04 19.78
N ARG A 353 13.70 -8.98 20.25
CA ARG A 353 14.42 -8.79 21.49
C ARG A 353 15.30 -7.59 21.18
N ALA A 354 14.87 -6.44 21.68
CA ALA A 354 15.69 -5.26 21.69
C ALA A 354 17.07 -5.71 22.17
N SER A 355 18.07 -5.70 21.29
CA SER A 355 19.43 -5.61 21.75
C SER A 355 19.46 -4.30 22.53
N ALA A 356 19.40 -4.41 23.85
CA ALA A 356 19.65 -3.28 24.72
C ALA A 356 20.93 -2.61 24.20
N PRO A 357 20.94 -1.29 23.99
CA PRO A 357 22.19 -0.62 23.65
C PRO A 357 23.19 -0.97 24.74
N GLY A 358 24.41 -1.34 24.35
CA GLY A 358 25.54 -1.42 25.26
C GLY A 358 25.72 -0.08 25.95
N GLY A 359 25.06 0.05 27.10
CA GLY A 359 25.15 1.15 28.05
C GLY A 359 25.12 0.48 29.40
N GLN A 360 26.10 0.80 30.24
CA GLN A 360 26.33 0.21 31.55
C GLN A 360 25.00 0.00 32.30
N ALA A 361 24.86 -1.19 32.90
CA ALA A 361 23.68 -1.61 33.63
C ALA A 361 23.28 -0.58 34.70
N GLY A 362 22.26 0.22 34.39
CA GLY A 362 21.49 0.98 35.37
C GLY A 362 20.24 0.16 35.72
N GLU A 363 20.10 -0.19 37.00
CA GLU A 363 18.97 -0.95 37.55
C GLU A 363 17.62 -0.28 37.25
N LEU A 364 16.60 -1.12 36.98
CA LEU A 364 15.21 -0.70 36.79
C LEU A 364 14.64 -0.04 38.08
N PRO A 365 13.76 0.98 37.99
CA PRO A 365 13.29 1.77 39.14
C PRO A 365 12.40 1.01 40.17
N GLY A 366 12.13 -0.28 39.96
CA GLY A 366 11.34 -1.10 40.89
C GLY A 366 12.17 -1.78 41.98
N ALA A 367 13.45 -2.06 41.71
CA ALA A 367 14.33 -2.79 42.65
C ALA A 367 14.82 -1.89 43.80
N THR A 368 15.02 -0.60 43.52
CA THR A 368 15.52 0.39 44.49
C THR A 368 14.50 0.78 45.56
N ALA A 369 13.21 0.83 45.21
CA ALA A 369 12.14 1.14 46.18
C ALA A 369 11.99 0.05 47.27
N TRP A 370 12.11 -1.22 46.88
CA TRP A 370 12.04 -2.35 47.82
C TRP A 370 13.30 -2.48 48.69
N ALA A 371 14.48 -2.19 48.11
CA ALA A 371 15.74 -2.17 48.85
C ALA A 371 15.78 -1.05 49.91
N ALA A 372 15.28 0.14 49.56
CA ALA A 372 15.19 1.28 50.49
C ALA A 372 14.23 1.00 51.67
N LEU A 373 13.11 0.29 51.42
CA LEU A 373 12.14 -0.09 52.46
C LEU A 373 12.70 -1.11 53.46
N ARG A 374 13.49 -2.09 53.00
CA ARG A 374 14.14 -3.07 53.89
C ARG A 374 15.29 -2.48 54.72
N ALA A 375 16.04 -1.53 54.14
CA ALA A 375 17.09 -0.83 54.88
C ALA A 375 16.53 0.02 56.04
N ALA A 376 15.33 0.57 55.88
CA ALA A 376 14.66 1.36 56.92
C ALA A 376 13.96 0.53 58.01
N ARG A 377 13.67 -0.77 57.78
CA ARG A 377 12.98 -1.66 58.73
C ARG A 377 13.54 -3.09 58.68
N PRO A 378 14.58 -3.39 59.47
CA PRO A 378 15.15 -4.74 59.56
C PRO A 378 14.14 -5.67 60.27
N GLY A 379 13.38 -6.44 59.49
CA GLY A 379 12.36 -7.37 59.99
C GLY A 379 11.18 -7.63 59.06
N LEU A 380 11.02 -6.86 57.98
CA LEU A 380 9.96 -7.09 56.98
C LEU A 380 10.35 -8.25 56.03
N ALA A 381 9.65 -9.38 56.14
CA ALA A 381 9.91 -10.56 55.31
C ALA A 381 9.14 -10.53 53.97
N SER A 382 7.94 -9.92 53.95
CA SER A 382 7.11 -9.79 52.75
C SER A 382 6.29 -8.48 52.74
N ALA A 383 5.70 -8.14 51.59
CA ALA A 383 4.84 -6.95 51.46
C ALA A 383 3.46 -7.12 52.14
N GLU A 384 3.13 -8.35 52.57
CA GLU A 384 1.83 -8.72 53.16
C GLU A 384 1.80 -8.53 54.70
N ASP A 385 2.94 -8.21 55.33
CA ASP A 385 3.08 -8.02 56.78
C ASP A 385 2.77 -6.58 57.28
N LEU A 386 2.20 -5.72 56.43
CA LEU A 386 1.86 -4.34 56.79
C LEU A 386 0.49 -4.25 57.48
N PRO A 387 0.37 -3.74 58.73
CA PRO A 387 -0.92 -3.58 59.37
C PRO A 387 -1.71 -2.43 58.74
N GLY A 388 -3.01 -2.70 58.51
CA GLY A 388 -4.04 -1.87 57.89
C GLY A 388 -3.77 -0.37 57.75
N MET A 389 -3.49 0.03 56.50
CA MET A 389 -3.83 1.36 56.00
C MET A 389 -4.92 1.20 54.96
N ALA A 390 -6.09 1.79 55.23
CA ALA A 390 -7.21 1.83 54.32
C ALA A 390 -6.79 2.37 52.95
N LEU A 391 -7.05 1.60 51.90
CA LEU A 391 -6.97 2.07 50.52
C LEU A 391 -8.00 3.20 50.33
N PRO A 392 -7.64 4.38 49.79
CA PRO A 392 -8.63 5.30 49.28
C PRO A 392 -9.30 4.64 48.07
N SER A 393 -10.61 4.46 48.17
CA SER A 393 -11.48 4.16 47.03
C SER A 393 -11.35 5.26 45.99
N PHE A 394 -10.80 4.94 44.82
CA PHE A 394 -10.86 5.82 43.66
C PHE A 394 -12.30 5.85 43.12
N SER A 395 -13.05 6.84 43.57
CA SER A 395 -14.25 7.32 42.89
C SER A 395 -13.82 8.06 41.62
N PHE A 396 -14.31 7.60 40.46
CA PHE A 396 -14.28 8.39 39.23
C PHE A 396 -15.18 9.61 39.43
N SER A 397 -14.58 10.76 39.73
CA SER A 397 -15.25 12.05 39.62
C SER A 397 -14.89 12.65 38.26
N ALA A 398 -15.89 12.74 37.39
CA ALA A 398 -15.81 13.45 36.13
C ALA A 398 -15.51 14.94 36.40
N CYS A 399 -14.45 15.46 35.80
CA CYS A 399 -14.22 16.90 35.77
C CYS A 399 -15.23 17.55 34.83
N SER A 400 -16.06 18.39 35.43
CA SER A 400 -17.05 19.26 34.81
C SER A 400 -16.41 20.24 33.83
N ALA A 401 -17.07 20.37 32.67
CA ALA A 401 -16.91 21.51 31.78
C ALA A 401 -17.34 22.81 32.48
N VAL A 402 -16.55 23.85 32.30
CA VAL A 402 -16.95 25.23 32.58
C VAL A 402 -17.89 25.67 31.45
N ALA A 403 -19.19 25.76 31.76
CA ALA A 403 -20.19 26.38 30.91
C ALA A 403 -20.53 27.77 31.46
N VAL A 404 -20.35 28.79 30.62
CA VAL A 404 -20.87 30.13 30.80
C VAL A 404 -22.38 30.10 30.57
N THR A 405 -23.13 30.72 31.48
CA THR A 405 -24.59 30.73 31.54
C THR A 405 -25.25 31.71 30.57
N CYS A 406 -26.27 31.24 29.86
CA CYS A 406 -27.54 31.92 29.51
C CYS A 406 -28.39 30.90 28.74
N GLY A 407 -29.65 30.56 28.98
CA GLY A 407 -30.69 30.97 29.88
C GLY A 407 -32.00 30.44 29.28
N ARG A 408 -32.81 29.75 30.09
CA ARG A 408 -34.25 29.42 29.93
C ARG A 408 -34.71 28.09 29.27
N CYS A 409 -35.39 27.34 30.15
CA CYS A 409 -36.69 26.66 29.98
C CYS A 409 -36.76 25.23 29.45
N ALA A 410 -36.64 24.32 30.43
CA ALA A 410 -37.34 23.06 30.65
C ALA A 410 -38.56 22.68 29.78
N LYS A 411 -38.62 21.40 29.39
CA LYS A 411 -39.65 20.45 29.83
C LYS A 411 -39.21 19.00 29.59
N ALA A 412 -39.39 18.18 30.63
CA ALA A 412 -39.16 16.74 30.66
C ALA A 412 -40.41 15.97 30.23
N VAL A 413 -40.26 14.79 29.59
CA VAL A 413 -41.12 13.62 29.80
C VAL A 413 -40.29 12.33 29.66
N SER A 414 -40.52 11.43 30.59
CA SER A 414 -39.96 10.10 30.88
C SER A 414 -40.30 8.97 29.91
N GLY A 415 -39.52 7.89 29.90
CA GLY A 415 -39.97 6.55 29.45
C GLY A 415 -38.89 5.46 29.37
N ALA A 416 -38.86 4.56 30.36
CA ALA A 416 -38.07 3.33 30.43
C ALA A 416 -38.71 2.19 29.60
N SER A 417 -37.97 1.38 28.84
CA SER A 417 -37.39 0.04 29.12
C SER A 417 -38.12 -1.18 28.47
N ARG A 418 -37.29 -2.04 27.85
CA ARG A 418 -37.33 -3.53 27.68
C ARG A 418 -38.46 -4.28 26.89
N SER A 419 -37.98 -4.96 25.84
CA SER A 419 -37.99 -6.43 25.59
C SER A 419 -39.07 -7.14 24.74
N ARG A 420 -38.53 -8.00 23.85
CA ARG A 420 -38.93 -9.35 23.34
C ARG A 420 -40.13 -9.57 22.39
N SER A 421 -39.84 -10.47 21.42
CA SER A 421 -40.72 -11.32 20.59
C SER A 421 -41.63 -10.56 19.62
N GLY A 422 -42.06 -11.04 18.46
CA GLY A 422 -42.09 -12.34 17.81
C GLY A 422 -42.85 -12.14 16.48
N TRP A 423 -42.98 -13.19 15.68
CA TRP A 423 -43.48 -13.22 14.30
C TRP A 423 -44.78 -12.45 13.99
N SER A 424 -44.91 -11.94 12.76
CA SER A 424 -45.80 -12.50 11.72
C SER A 424 -46.18 -11.46 10.65
N ARG A 425 -46.84 -11.98 9.61
CA ARG A 425 -46.93 -11.51 8.22
C ARG A 425 -47.83 -10.28 7.99
N SER A 426 -47.64 -9.77 6.76
CA SER A 426 -48.65 -9.29 5.81
C SER A 426 -49.02 -7.81 5.82
N GLY A 427 -49.15 -7.27 4.61
CA GLY A 427 -49.90 -6.05 4.34
C GLY A 427 -49.21 -5.12 3.37
N LEU A 428 -49.51 -5.29 2.08
CA LEU A 428 -49.26 -4.31 1.04
C LEU A 428 -49.74 -2.91 1.44
N MET A 429 -48.99 -1.87 1.08
CA MET A 429 -49.60 -0.69 0.45
C MET A 429 -48.58 0.00 -0.45
N ASP A 430 -48.92 -0.02 -1.73
CA ASP A 430 -48.38 0.77 -2.81
C ASP A 430 -48.82 2.24 -2.60
N CYS A 431 -47.91 3.20 -2.75
CA CYS A 431 -48.24 4.60 -2.93
C CYS A 431 -47.12 5.31 -3.69
N SER A 432 -47.44 5.55 -4.95
CA SER A 432 -46.73 6.32 -5.97
C SER A 432 -46.30 7.72 -5.54
N SER A 433 -45.13 8.10 -6.06
CA SER A 433 -44.74 9.43 -6.57
C SER A 433 -44.87 10.65 -5.64
N LEU A 434 -43.74 11.33 -5.42
CA LEU A 434 -43.66 12.79 -5.54
C LEU A 434 -42.19 13.21 -5.69
N ASN A 435 -41.82 13.58 -6.92
CA ASN A 435 -40.61 14.34 -7.23
C ASN A 435 -40.79 15.78 -6.74
N GLY A 436 -39.79 16.30 -6.02
CA GLY A 436 -39.64 17.72 -5.71
C GLY A 436 -38.16 18.05 -5.46
N PRO A 437 -37.63 19.17 -5.99
CA PRO A 437 -36.20 19.45 -6.02
C PRO A 437 -35.69 19.90 -4.64
N THR A 438 -34.65 19.24 -4.13
CA THR A 438 -33.98 19.66 -2.89
C THR A 438 -33.01 20.81 -3.19
N ALA A 439 -33.19 21.92 -2.46
CA ALA A 439 -32.35 23.11 -2.55
C ALA A 439 -30.88 22.81 -2.16
N VAL A 440 -29.95 23.30 -2.98
CA VAL A 440 -28.51 23.29 -2.70
C VAL A 440 -28.21 24.37 -1.66
N LEU A 441 -27.90 23.95 -0.42
CA LEU A 441 -27.28 24.81 0.59
C LEU A 441 -25.79 24.95 0.26
N THR A 442 -25.39 26.12 -0.24
CA THR A 442 -23.97 26.48 -0.36
C THR A 442 -23.44 26.88 1.01
N SER A 443 -22.66 26.03 1.68
CA SER A 443 -21.85 26.43 2.82
C SER A 443 -20.50 26.97 2.31
N ARG A 444 -20.20 28.24 2.60
CA ARG A 444 -18.85 28.79 2.45
C ARG A 444 -17.99 28.31 3.61
N LEU A 445 -16.94 27.53 3.31
CA LEU A 445 -15.86 27.25 4.26
C LEU A 445 -15.06 28.54 4.50
N GLN A 446 -15.08 29.06 5.72
CA GLN A 446 -14.12 30.06 6.19
C GLN A 446 -12.90 29.33 6.74
N TYR A 447 -11.72 29.55 6.15
CA TYR A 447 -10.45 29.06 6.67
C TYR A 447 -9.97 29.93 7.83
N ALA A 448 -9.48 29.30 8.91
CA ALA A 448 -8.74 29.97 9.97
C ALA A 448 -7.35 30.43 9.47
N PRO A 449 -6.79 31.55 9.98
CA PRO A 449 -5.49 32.05 9.53
C PRO A 449 -4.32 31.13 9.95
N VAL A 450 -3.37 30.95 9.03
CA VAL A 450 -2.13 30.17 9.18
C VAL A 450 -1.18 30.84 10.19
N PRO A 451 -0.59 30.11 11.16
CA PRO A 451 0.45 30.66 12.03
C PRO A 451 1.77 30.91 11.28
N ARG A 452 2.44 32.03 11.60
CA ARG A 452 3.74 32.44 11.03
C ARG A 452 4.85 31.42 11.32
N ALA A 453 5.69 31.19 10.32
CA ALA A 453 6.88 30.34 10.36
C ALA A 453 7.92 30.80 11.40
N TRP A 454 8.54 29.83 12.08
CA TRP A 454 9.78 29.99 12.86
C TRP A 454 11.02 29.67 12.00
N PRO A 455 12.21 30.21 12.32
CA PRO A 455 13.29 30.43 11.37
C PRO A 455 14.10 29.17 11.05
N ARG A 456 14.45 29.03 9.76
CA ARG A 456 15.37 28.01 9.23
C ARG A 456 16.80 28.31 9.68
N SER A 457 17.49 27.31 10.23
CA SER A 457 18.95 27.33 10.40
C SER A 457 19.65 27.14 9.05
N ARG A 458 20.75 27.87 8.85
CA ARG A 458 21.57 27.89 7.64
C ARG A 458 22.45 26.63 7.54
N ALA A 459 22.53 26.04 6.34
CA ALA A 459 23.71 25.31 5.89
C ALA A 459 23.86 25.37 4.36
N SER A 460 24.97 25.99 3.95
CA SER A 460 25.68 25.99 2.66
C SER A 460 24.93 26.27 1.35
N GLU A 461 25.12 27.51 0.88
CA GLU A 461 25.04 27.89 -0.53
C GLU A 461 26.09 27.13 -1.37
N ARG A 462 25.65 26.41 -2.40
CA ARG A 462 26.45 26.15 -3.61
C ARG A 462 25.64 26.65 -4.81
N MET A 463 26.04 27.82 -5.28
CA MET A 463 25.45 28.50 -6.44
C MET A 463 26.00 27.86 -7.72
N TYR A 464 25.14 27.18 -8.48
CA TYR A 464 25.48 26.68 -9.81
C TYR A 464 25.33 27.81 -10.83
N VAL A 465 26.43 28.20 -11.49
CA VAL A 465 26.44 29.22 -12.55
C VAL A 465 26.53 28.52 -13.90
N PRO A 466 25.49 28.54 -14.75
CA PRO A 466 25.66 28.08 -16.12
C PRO A 466 26.38 29.15 -16.97
N ARG A 467 27.40 28.72 -17.73
CA ARG A 467 28.08 29.56 -18.73
C ARG A 467 27.14 29.85 -19.92
N PRO A 468 27.07 31.09 -20.45
CA PRO A 468 26.32 31.35 -21.66
C PRO A 468 27.13 30.99 -22.91
N GLN A 469 26.50 30.24 -23.83
CA GLN A 469 26.93 30.15 -25.23
C GLN A 469 26.64 31.47 -25.95
N VAL A 470 27.63 31.93 -26.70
CA VAL A 470 27.59 33.12 -27.54
C VAL A 470 27.05 32.73 -28.92
N THR A 471 25.94 33.34 -29.34
CA THR A 471 25.68 33.66 -30.76
C THR A 471 24.88 34.94 -30.84
N ALA A 472 25.43 35.91 -31.57
CA ALA A 472 24.86 37.23 -31.81
C ALA A 472 23.98 37.24 -33.06
N SER A 473 22.83 37.92 -32.99
CA SER A 473 22.24 38.64 -34.14
C SER A 473 21.18 39.65 -33.68
N SER A 474 21.57 40.93 -33.76
CA SER A 474 20.83 42.16 -34.09
C SER A 474 19.28 42.25 -33.95
N SER A 475 18.87 43.08 -32.98
CA SER A 475 17.98 44.28 -33.06
C SER A 475 16.63 44.27 -33.81
N SER A 476 15.56 44.47 -33.03
CA SER A 476 14.56 45.58 -33.07
C SER A 476 13.32 45.06 -32.33
N GLY A 477 12.72 45.65 -31.29
CA GLY A 477 12.33 47.03 -31.00
C GLY A 477 10.87 46.95 -30.48
N TYR A 478 10.53 47.79 -29.48
CA TYR A 478 9.18 48.11 -28.95
C TYR A 478 8.57 47.36 -27.74
N SER A 479 8.66 48.06 -26.59
CA SER A 479 7.64 48.43 -25.58
C SER A 479 6.48 47.49 -25.23
N TYR A 480 6.38 47.17 -23.93
CA TYR A 480 5.21 46.63 -23.23
C TYR A 480 3.98 47.57 -23.27
N PRO A 481 2.77 46.99 -23.20
CA PRO A 481 1.95 47.31 -22.04
C PRO A 481 1.38 46.07 -21.33
N ARG A 482 1.23 46.21 -20.01
CA ARG A 482 0.46 45.32 -19.14
C ARG A 482 -1.01 45.32 -19.56
N SER A 483 -1.61 44.14 -19.71
CA SER A 483 -3.06 43.98 -19.62
C SER A 483 -3.43 42.66 -18.94
N SER A 484 -4.10 42.80 -17.80
CA SER A 484 -4.84 41.76 -17.09
C SER A 484 -5.88 41.10 -17.99
N MET A 485 -5.84 39.78 -18.14
CA MET A 485 -6.94 39.03 -18.77
C MET A 485 -7.98 38.64 -17.70
N ARG A 486 -9.16 39.26 -17.83
CA ARG A 486 -10.41 38.80 -17.24
C ARG A 486 -11.02 37.76 -18.19
N TRP A 487 -11.47 36.63 -17.65
CA TRP A 487 -12.25 35.64 -18.38
C TRP A 487 -13.63 36.22 -18.72
N MET A 488 -13.99 36.20 -20.00
CA MET A 488 -15.30 36.57 -20.50
C MET A 488 -15.95 35.30 -21.05
N VAL A 489 -16.98 34.81 -20.35
CA VAL A 489 -17.81 33.68 -20.80
C VAL A 489 -18.88 34.25 -21.73
N THR A 490 -18.89 33.86 -22.99
CA THR A 490 -19.98 34.17 -23.92
C THR A 490 -20.88 32.95 -24.03
N VAL A 491 -22.13 33.10 -23.58
CA VAL A 491 -23.20 32.11 -23.80
C VAL A 491 -23.92 32.49 -25.08
N LEU A 492 -23.80 31.67 -26.12
CA LEU A 492 -24.60 31.78 -27.35
C LEU A 492 -25.80 30.85 -27.25
N GLY A 493 -26.98 31.43 -27.00
CA GLY A 493 -28.26 30.75 -27.16
C GLY A 493 -28.87 31.08 -28.52
N ARG A 494 -29.26 30.05 -29.29
CA ARG A 494 -30.31 30.17 -30.32
C ARG A 494 -31.15 28.90 -30.40
N ARG A 495 -32.47 29.11 -30.32
CA ARG A 495 -33.56 28.16 -30.62
C ARG A 495 -33.81 28.11 -32.13
N SER A 496 -34.15 26.93 -32.68
CA SER A 496 -35.12 26.74 -33.78
C SER A 496 -35.43 25.22 -33.88
N THR A 497 -36.60 24.76 -33.43
CA THR A 497 -37.79 24.37 -34.23
C THR A 497 -37.61 23.14 -35.13
N PHE A 498 -38.24 22.05 -34.69
CA PHE A 498 -38.63 20.85 -35.45
C PHE A 498 -39.69 21.18 -36.52
N LEU A 499 -39.62 20.52 -37.68
CA LEU A 499 -40.75 20.07 -38.52
C LEU A 499 -40.28 18.86 -39.39
N PRO A 500 -41.20 17.99 -39.87
CA PRO A 500 -40.98 16.55 -39.94
C PRO A 500 -40.66 15.97 -41.34
N ALA A 501 -40.38 14.67 -41.32
CA ALA A 501 -40.09 13.77 -42.42
C ALA A 501 -41.05 13.85 -43.63
N ARG A 502 -40.47 13.65 -44.81
CA ARG A 502 -41.17 13.21 -46.03
C ARG A 502 -40.50 11.96 -46.58
N ALA A 503 -41.36 11.10 -47.11
CA ALA A 503 -41.11 9.75 -47.59
C ALA A 503 -40.48 9.68 -49.00
N SER A 504 -39.86 8.51 -49.23
CA SER A 504 -39.76 7.71 -50.46
C SER A 504 -39.31 8.35 -51.79
N SER A 505 -38.18 7.86 -52.29
CA SER A 505 -38.05 7.15 -53.58
C SER A 505 -36.80 6.30 -53.58
#